data_AF-A0A6N2R676-F1
#
_entry.id   AF-A0A6N2R676-F1
#
_cell.length_a   1.000
_cell.length_b   1.000
_cell.length_c   1.000
_cell.angle_alpha   90.00
_cell.angle_beta   90.00
_cell.angle_gamma   90.00
#
_symmetry.space_group_name_H-M   'P 1'
#
loop_
_entity.id
_entity.type
_entity.pdbx_description
1 polymer ?
#
loop_
_entity_poly.entity_id
_entity_poly.type
_entity_poly.pdbx_seq_one_letter_code
_entity_poly.pdbx_strand_id
1 'polypeptide(L)'
;MSKKIILDPGHGGRDTGAGTSPPYESQLVLEFSKVLAQAFEAQGFQVAMTRTGDVHVPLDDRCKGTEGAAAFLSIHMDGAVSEKASGPSVWVHSKAPKSYLDWGQAVVDGLKGVGITSNRAQAVHRGHVDGPQYDYKVNRDTIPPSMLLEMGFATNEANRREITGHAQEYAQAVVQATCKFLGEDYTPQEGKPNPDTKTISLTELGEMLRQYGVYHITLG
;
A
#
# COMPACT_ATOMS: atom_id res chain seq x y z
N MET A 1 11.82 11.32 21.27
CA MET A 1 12.40 10.31 20.37
C MET A 1 11.47 10.19 19.17
N SER A 2 12.01 10.00 17.95
CA SER A 2 11.20 9.81 16.74
C SER A 2 10.36 8.53 16.85
N LYS A 3 9.08 8.60 16.46
CA LYS A 3 8.17 7.45 16.45
C LYS A 3 8.56 6.48 15.32
N LYS A 4 8.47 5.18 15.58
CA LYS A 4 8.74 4.13 14.60
C LYS A 4 7.45 3.67 13.91
N ILE A 5 7.44 3.60 12.58
CA ILE A 5 6.40 2.98 11.77
C ILE A 5 6.94 1.68 11.22
N ILE A 6 6.12 0.62 11.26
CA ILE A 6 6.46 -0.65 10.63
C ILE A 6 5.58 -0.84 9.42
N LEU A 7 6.20 -1.09 8.27
CA LEU A 7 5.53 -1.42 7.03
C LEU A 7 5.74 -2.91 6.75
N ASP A 8 4.66 -3.62 6.46
CA ASP A 8 4.67 -5.03 6.12
C ASP A 8 4.17 -5.21 4.69
N PRO A 9 5.06 -5.25 3.68
CA PRO A 9 4.65 -5.59 2.33
C PRO A 9 4.19 -7.06 2.31
N GLY A 10 2.89 -7.28 2.08
CA GLY A 10 2.25 -8.60 2.06
C GLY A 10 2.93 -9.57 1.10
N HIS A 11 2.79 -10.88 1.35
CA HIS A 11 3.32 -11.94 0.47
C HIS A 11 4.85 -11.88 0.25
N GLY A 12 5.37 -12.51 -0.81
CA GLY A 12 6.77 -12.46 -1.22
C GLY A 12 7.31 -13.77 -1.77
N GLY A 13 8.12 -13.69 -2.82
CA GLY A 13 8.80 -14.83 -3.43
C GLY A 13 7.81 -15.89 -3.95
N ARG A 14 7.82 -17.08 -3.35
CA ARG A 14 6.93 -18.19 -3.71
C ARG A 14 5.45 -17.96 -3.39
N ASP A 15 5.16 -17.00 -2.51
CA ASP A 15 3.82 -16.53 -2.24
C ASP A 15 3.62 -15.24 -3.04
N THR A 16 2.90 -15.33 -4.16
CA THR A 16 2.73 -14.20 -5.09
C THR A 16 1.57 -13.29 -4.72
N GLY A 17 0.73 -13.70 -3.78
CA GLY A 17 -0.57 -13.08 -3.51
C GLY A 17 -1.59 -13.31 -4.62
N ALA A 18 -2.61 -12.46 -4.64
CA ALA A 18 -3.69 -12.45 -5.62
C ALA A 18 -3.24 -11.98 -7.00
N GLY A 19 -4.06 -12.30 -8.01
CA GLY A 19 -3.75 -12.08 -9.43
C GLY A 19 -3.05 -13.28 -10.07
N THR A 20 -3.05 -13.31 -11.40
CA THR A 20 -2.59 -14.48 -12.19
C THR A 20 -1.39 -14.18 -13.09
N SER A 21 -0.95 -12.92 -13.16
CA SER A 21 0.13 -12.49 -14.05
C SER A 21 1.05 -11.46 -13.39
N PRO A 22 2.35 -11.45 -13.74
CA PRO A 22 3.29 -10.44 -13.25
C PRO A 22 2.97 -9.03 -13.80
N PRO A 23 3.36 -7.95 -13.10
CA PRO A 23 3.96 -7.95 -11.76
C PRO A 23 2.97 -8.45 -10.69
N TYR A 24 3.38 -9.40 -9.87
CA TYR A 24 2.50 -10.04 -8.87
C TYR A 24 2.15 -9.07 -7.74
N GLU A 25 1.10 -9.37 -6.95
CA GLU A 25 0.75 -8.56 -5.77
C GLU A 25 1.97 -8.32 -4.89
N SER A 26 2.74 -9.37 -4.59
CA SER A 26 3.94 -9.29 -3.76
C SER A 26 4.96 -8.25 -4.24
N GLN A 27 5.03 -8.01 -5.56
CA GLN A 27 5.94 -7.06 -6.18
C GLN A 27 5.35 -5.65 -6.16
N LEU A 28 4.06 -5.53 -6.50
CA LEU A 28 3.34 -4.25 -6.47
C LEU A 28 3.34 -3.62 -5.08
N VAL A 29 3.01 -4.41 -4.05
CA VAL A 29 2.94 -3.90 -2.67
C VAL A 29 4.33 -3.63 -2.10
N LEU A 30 5.37 -4.34 -2.55
CA LEU A 30 6.76 -4.07 -2.17
C LEU A 30 7.21 -2.71 -2.70
N GLU A 31 7.01 -2.44 -3.98
CA GLU A 31 7.42 -1.17 -4.58
C GLU A 31 6.64 -0.01 -3.98
N PHE A 32 5.32 -0.14 -3.80
CA PHE A 32 4.53 0.88 -3.11
C PHE A 32 5.02 1.10 -1.66
N SER A 33 5.33 0.03 -0.93
CA SER A 33 5.80 0.15 0.46
C SER A 33 7.14 0.87 0.59
N LYS A 34 8.02 0.79 -0.43
CA LYS A 34 9.28 1.57 -0.46
C LYS A 34 8.99 3.06 -0.62
N VAL A 35 8.06 3.43 -1.50
CA VAL A 35 7.61 4.83 -1.65
C VAL A 35 6.96 5.32 -0.35
N LEU A 36 6.12 4.50 0.26
CA LEU A 36 5.49 4.79 1.55
C LEU A 36 6.53 4.97 2.67
N ALA A 37 7.58 4.16 2.71
CA ALA A 37 8.68 4.30 3.67
C ALA A 37 9.34 5.68 3.54
N GLN A 38 9.73 6.06 2.33
CA GLN A 38 10.33 7.38 2.06
C GLN A 38 9.40 8.53 2.46
N ALA A 39 8.09 8.39 2.22
CA ALA A 39 7.10 9.40 2.60
C ALA A 39 6.97 9.56 4.12
N PHE A 40 7.02 8.46 4.90
CA PHE A 40 7.06 8.52 6.36
C PHE A 40 8.39 9.09 6.88
N GLU A 41 9.52 8.68 6.30
CA GLU A 41 10.84 9.21 6.67
C GLU A 41 10.92 10.73 6.45
N ALA A 42 10.30 11.24 5.38
CA ALA A 42 10.21 12.67 5.09
C ALA A 42 9.38 13.47 6.12
N GLN A 43 8.54 12.80 6.92
CA GLN A 43 7.85 13.39 8.09
C GLN A 43 8.63 13.20 9.40
N GLY A 44 9.84 12.62 9.34
CA GLY A 44 10.70 12.43 10.52
C GLY A 44 10.43 11.16 11.32
N PHE A 45 9.62 10.22 10.81
CA PHE A 45 9.46 8.90 11.43
C PHE A 45 10.68 8.01 11.16
N GLN A 46 10.97 7.10 12.09
CA GLN A 46 11.81 5.93 11.80
C GLN A 46 10.95 4.88 11.10
N VAL A 47 11.43 4.28 10.02
CA VAL A 47 10.69 3.23 9.30
C VAL A 47 11.45 1.91 9.35
N ALA A 48 10.72 0.82 9.61
CA ALA A 48 11.22 -0.53 9.40
C ALA A 48 10.26 -1.29 8.49
N MET A 49 10.81 -2.12 7.60
CA MET A 49 10.04 -2.98 6.71
C MET A 49 10.24 -4.45 7.09
N THR A 50 9.19 -5.28 7.05
CA THR A 50 9.31 -6.72 7.30
C THR A 50 10.09 -7.45 6.21
N ARG A 51 10.12 -6.88 5.00
CA ARG A 51 10.98 -7.27 3.88
C ARG A 51 11.29 -6.07 2.98
N THR A 52 12.46 -6.08 2.36
CA THR A 52 12.91 -5.07 1.38
C THR A 52 13.14 -5.64 -0.02
N GLY A 53 12.94 -6.95 -0.18
CA GLY A 53 12.97 -7.69 -1.45
C GLY A 53 11.74 -8.57 -1.64
N ASP A 54 11.58 -9.13 -2.84
CA ASP A 54 10.51 -10.08 -3.16
C ASP A 54 10.84 -11.49 -2.62
N VAL A 55 10.79 -11.60 -1.29
CA VAL A 55 11.12 -12.82 -0.55
C VAL A 55 9.99 -13.18 0.40
N HIS A 56 9.74 -14.49 0.55
CA HIS A 56 8.72 -14.97 1.47
C HIS A 56 9.14 -14.74 2.92
N VAL A 57 8.31 -14.06 3.70
CA VAL A 57 8.44 -13.93 5.16
C VAL A 57 7.25 -14.62 5.83
N PRO A 58 7.47 -15.61 6.72
CA PRO A 58 6.41 -16.25 7.48
C PRO A 58 5.61 -15.24 8.32
N LEU A 59 4.29 -15.46 8.47
CA LEU A 59 3.43 -14.54 9.22
C LEU A 59 3.88 -14.33 10.68
N ASP A 60 4.42 -15.36 11.34
CA ASP A 60 5.00 -15.23 12.69
C ASP A 60 6.18 -14.26 12.72
N ASP A 61 7.03 -14.28 11.70
CA ASP A 61 8.21 -13.42 11.63
C ASP A 61 7.83 -11.97 11.33
N ARG A 62 6.75 -11.73 10.56
CA ARG A 62 6.21 -10.38 10.31
C ARG A 62 5.76 -9.67 11.58
N CYS A 63 5.34 -10.43 12.60
CA CYS A 63 4.80 -9.88 13.85
C CYS A 63 5.90 -9.62 14.90
N LYS A 64 7.11 -10.16 14.73
CA LYS A 64 8.22 -10.01 15.68
C LYS A 64 8.85 -8.62 15.64
N GLY A 65 9.33 -8.14 16.80
CA GLY A 65 10.06 -6.87 16.89
C GLY A 65 9.17 -5.65 16.60
N THR A 66 7.85 -5.82 16.77
CA THR A 66 6.86 -4.75 16.60
C THR A 66 6.62 -3.95 17.88
N GLU A 67 7.19 -4.41 18.99
CA GLU A 67 7.15 -3.74 20.29
C GLU A 67 7.69 -2.31 20.19
N GLY A 68 6.94 -1.36 20.77
CA GLY A 68 7.35 0.05 20.84
C GLY A 68 7.19 0.84 19.53
N ALA A 69 6.71 0.22 18.44
CA ALA A 69 6.31 0.97 17.26
C ALA A 69 5.03 1.79 17.53
N ALA A 70 4.87 2.90 16.81
CA ALA A 70 3.70 3.76 16.89
C ALA A 70 2.53 3.23 16.04
N ALA A 71 2.84 2.59 14.91
CA ALA A 71 1.86 1.93 14.04
C ALA A 71 2.51 0.81 13.22
N PHE A 72 1.68 -0.15 12.81
CA PHE A 72 2.02 -1.23 11.89
C PHE A 72 1.01 -1.22 10.73
N LEU A 73 1.50 -1.14 9.49
CA LEU A 73 0.67 -1.14 8.29
C LEU A 73 1.07 -2.33 7.41
N SER A 74 0.19 -3.32 7.28
CA SER A 74 0.34 -4.42 6.32
C SER A 74 -0.28 -4.03 4.99
N ILE A 75 0.51 -4.00 3.92
CA ILE A 75 0.12 -3.49 2.61
C ILE A 75 -0.15 -4.67 1.68
N HIS A 76 -1.36 -4.71 1.12
CA HIS A 76 -1.88 -5.80 0.28
C HIS A 76 -2.64 -5.25 -0.93
N MET A 77 -3.02 -6.14 -1.85
CA MET A 77 -4.08 -5.91 -2.82
C MET A 77 -5.03 -7.11 -2.83
N ASP A 78 -6.32 -6.82 -2.90
CA ASP A 78 -7.36 -7.83 -2.76
C ASP A 78 -7.47 -8.73 -4.02
N GLY A 79 -8.18 -9.85 -3.90
CA GLY A 79 -8.44 -10.78 -4.98
C GLY A 79 -9.92 -11.12 -5.11
N ALA A 80 -10.46 -11.05 -6.32
CA ALA A 80 -11.82 -11.48 -6.60
C ALA A 80 -11.93 -12.24 -7.93
N VAL A 81 -12.93 -13.13 -8.01
CA VAL A 81 -13.29 -13.82 -9.27
C VAL A 81 -13.73 -12.83 -10.34
N SER A 82 -14.45 -11.77 -9.95
CA SER A 82 -14.85 -10.70 -10.85
C SER A 82 -13.73 -9.67 -10.96
N GLU A 83 -13.13 -9.55 -12.14
CA GLU A 83 -12.14 -8.49 -12.44
C GLU A 83 -12.72 -7.08 -12.36
N LYS A 84 -14.05 -6.94 -12.26
CA LYS A 84 -14.72 -5.63 -12.05
C LYS A 84 -14.70 -5.19 -10.59
N ALA A 85 -14.36 -6.05 -9.63
CA ALA A 85 -14.21 -5.65 -8.24
C ALA A 85 -13.06 -4.63 -8.14
N SER A 86 -13.27 -3.51 -7.45
CA SER A 86 -12.31 -2.41 -7.42
C SER A 86 -12.36 -1.61 -6.13
N GLY A 87 -11.24 -0.96 -5.79
CA GLY A 87 -11.14 0.03 -4.73
C GLY A 87 -10.46 -0.48 -3.47
N PRO A 88 -10.07 0.41 -2.55
CA PRO A 88 -9.30 0.03 -1.38
C PRO A 88 -10.21 -0.54 -0.28
N SER A 89 -9.62 -1.30 0.64
CA SER A 89 -10.25 -1.63 1.92
C SER A 89 -9.25 -1.72 3.06
N VAL A 90 -9.71 -1.54 4.28
CA VAL A 90 -8.92 -1.62 5.50
C VAL A 90 -9.56 -2.63 6.45
N TRP A 91 -8.74 -3.52 6.98
CA TRP A 91 -9.09 -4.45 8.05
C TRP A 91 -8.28 -4.11 9.29
N VAL A 92 -8.97 -3.97 10.41
CA VAL A 92 -8.35 -3.82 11.74
C VAL A 92 -8.81 -4.96 12.64
N HIS A 93 -8.16 -5.11 13.79
CA HIS A 93 -8.53 -6.14 14.76
C HIS A 93 -10.04 -6.09 15.12
N SER A 94 -10.65 -7.25 15.36
CA SER A 94 -12.06 -7.47 15.70
C SER A 94 -12.50 -6.66 16.93
N LYS A 95 -11.56 -6.40 17.83
CA LYS A 95 -11.72 -5.60 19.06
C LYS A 95 -11.14 -4.19 18.97
N ALA A 96 -10.73 -3.72 17.78
CA ALA A 96 -10.11 -2.41 17.62
C ALA A 96 -11.08 -1.27 18.01
N PRO A 97 -10.59 -0.24 18.71
CA PRO A 97 -11.40 0.91 19.07
C PRO A 97 -11.85 1.68 17.82
N LYS A 98 -12.86 2.54 17.97
CA LYS A 98 -13.39 3.34 16.85
C LYS A 98 -12.31 4.19 16.17
N SER A 99 -11.31 4.67 16.92
CA SER A 99 -10.20 5.46 16.36
C SER A 99 -9.42 4.75 15.26
N TYR A 100 -9.35 3.41 15.27
CA TYR A 100 -8.66 2.66 14.21
C TYR A 100 -9.51 2.58 12.95
N LEU A 101 -10.84 2.49 13.09
CA LEU A 101 -11.75 2.60 11.95
C LEU A 101 -11.71 4.00 11.35
N ASP A 102 -11.66 5.04 12.19
CA ASP A 102 -11.56 6.43 11.72
C ASP A 102 -10.22 6.67 11.01
N TRP A 103 -9.15 6.05 11.48
CA TRP A 103 -7.85 6.04 10.79
C TRP A 103 -7.93 5.34 9.44
N GLY A 104 -8.49 4.12 9.38
CA GLY A 104 -8.69 3.39 8.13
C GLY A 104 -9.59 4.15 7.14
N GLN A 105 -10.64 4.81 7.63
CA GLN A 105 -11.53 5.62 6.80
C GLN A 105 -10.82 6.83 6.23
N ALA A 106 -9.99 7.52 7.03
CA ALA A 106 -9.19 8.64 6.54
C ALA A 106 -8.19 8.20 5.45
N VAL A 107 -7.60 7.01 5.57
CA VAL A 107 -6.77 6.42 4.51
C VAL A 107 -7.59 6.20 3.24
N VAL A 108 -8.73 5.51 3.34
CA VAL A 108 -9.62 5.23 2.19
C VAL A 108 -10.08 6.51 1.50
N ASP A 109 -10.49 7.52 2.27
CA ASP A 109 -10.96 8.80 1.72
C ASP A 109 -9.83 9.55 1.01
N GLY A 110 -8.60 9.51 1.56
CA GLY A 110 -7.42 10.08 0.92
C GLY A 110 -7.10 9.40 -0.42
N LEU A 111 -7.11 8.06 -0.47
CA LEU A 111 -6.89 7.31 -1.72
C LEU A 111 -7.98 7.63 -2.78
N LYS A 112 -9.25 7.74 -2.35
CA LYS A 112 -10.37 8.17 -3.21
C LYS A 112 -10.20 9.61 -3.69
N GLY A 113 -9.71 10.51 -2.85
CA GLY A 113 -9.43 11.89 -3.21
C GLY A 113 -8.35 12.03 -4.28
N VAL A 114 -7.37 11.13 -4.28
CA VAL A 114 -6.34 11.03 -5.33
C VAL A 114 -6.90 10.41 -6.62
N GLY A 115 -7.89 9.53 -6.51
CA GLY A 115 -8.65 9.02 -7.66
C GLY A 115 -8.61 7.51 -7.86
N ILE A 116 -8.40 6.71 -6.80
CA ILE A 116 -8.49 5.24 -6.92
C ILE A 116 -9.88 4.81 -7.42
N THR A 117 -9.93 3.98 -8.45
CA THR A 117 -11.20 3.43 -8.95
C THR A 117 -11.78 2.49 -7.91
N SER A 118 -13.06 2.69 -7.55
CA SER A 118 -13.72 1.92 -6.49
C SER A 118 -15.21 1.72 -6.78
N ASN A 119 -15.68 0.49 -6.55
CA ASN A 119 -17.10 0.13 -6.51
C ASN A 119 -17.50 -0.59 -5.20
N ARG A 120 -16.66 -0.47 -4.15
CA ARG A 120 -16.99 -0.99 -2.82
C ARG A 120 -17.96 -0.06 -2.10
N ALA A 121 -19.02 -0.65 -1.53
CA ALA A 121 -19.97 0.06 -0.66
C ALA A 121 -19.39 0.34 0.74
N GLN A 122 -18.63 -0.62 1.29
CA GLN A 122 -17.92 -0.50 2.56
C GLN A 122 -16.45 -0.86 2.34
N ALA A 123 -15.56 -0.06 2.94
CA ALA A 123 -14.13 -0.18 2.74
C ALA A 123 -13.35 -0.25 4.06
N VAL A 124 -14.02 -0.24 5.23
CA VAL A 124 -13.34 -0.34 6.52
C VAL A 124 -14.08 -1.36 7.37
N HIS A 125 -13.34 -2.34 7.87
CA HIS A 125 -13.88 -3.54 8.51
C HIS A 125 -13.10 -3.88 9.78
N ARG A 126 -13.78 -4.60 10.68
CA ARG A 126 -13.16 -5.27 11.81
C ARG A 126 -13.06 -6.76 11.52
N GLY A 127 -11.99 -7.41 12.00
CA GLY A 127 -11.84 -8.84 11.96
C GLY A 127 -11.24 -9.37 10.66
N HIS A 128 -11.89 -10.36 10.08
CA HIS A 128 -11.46 -11.07 8.87
C HIS A 128 -12.64 -11.28 7.91
N VAL A 129 -12.34 -11.48 6.62
CA VAL A 129 -13.36 -11.77 5.59
C VAL A 129 -14.19 -13.02 5.91
N ASP A 130 -13.60 -14.01 6.59
CA ASP A 130 -14.25 -15.26 7.00
C ASP A 130 -15.20 -15.10 8.21
N GLY A 131 -15.20 -13.94 8.86
CA GLY A 131 -16.12 -13.65 9.95
C GLY A 131 -15.58 -12.70 11.02
N PRO A 132 -16.48 -12.00 11.73
CA PRO A 132 -16.11 -10.97 12.72
C PRO A 132 -15.42 -11.50 13.97
N GLN A 133 -15.47 -12.81 14.22
CA GLN A 133 -14.78 -13.48 15.33
C GLN A 133 -13.31 -13.82 15.03
N TYR A 134 -12.89 -13.70 13.77
CA TYR A 134 -11.53 -13.96 13.33
C TYR A 134 -10.80 -12.67 13.04
N ASP A 135 -9.48 -12.75 12.98
CA ASP A 135 -8.58 -11.64 12.73
C ASP A 135 -7.47 -12.09 11.77
N TYR A 136 -7.09 -11.22 10.83
CA TYR A 136 -5.84 -11.38 10.11
C TYR A 136 -4.69 -11.49 11.12
N LYS A 137 -3.80 -12.46 10.92
CA LYS A 137 -2.75 -12.79 11.88
C LYS A 137 -1.89 -11.58 12.25
N VAL A 138 -1.55 -10.74 11.27
CA VAL A 138 -0.81 -9.50 11.52
C VAL A 138 -1.56 -8.54 12.43
N ASN A 139 -2.88 -8.36 12.26
CA ASN A 139 -3.68 -7.52 13.15
C ASN A 139 -3.86 -8.12 14.56
N ARG A 140 -3.80 -9.45 14.67
CA ARG A 140 -3.97 -10.18 15.94
C ARG A 140 -2.69 -10.23 16.78
N ASP A 141 -1.56 -10.44 16.13
CA ASP A 141 -0.31 -10.83 16.80
C ASP A 141 0.73 -9.69 16.85
N THR A 142 0.46 -8.54 16.20
CA THR A 142 1.26 -7.31 16.41
C THR A 142 0.76 -6.53 17.62
N ILE A 143 1.69 -5.94 18.37
CA ILE A 143 1.39 -5.13 19.57
C ILE A 143 0.95 -3.68 19.29
N PRO A 144 1.53 -2.93 18.34
CA PRO A 144 1.14 -1.53 18.09
C PRO A 144 -0.24 -1.44 17.43
N PRO A 145 -0.83 -0.22 17.33
CA PRO A 145 -1.93 0.02 16.41
C PRO A 145 -1.65 -0.52 15.01
N SER A 146 -2.55 -1.36 14.50
CA SER A 146 -2.33 -2.06 13.24
C SER A 146 -3.53 -1.97 12.30
N MET A 147 -3.21 -2.02 11.00
CA MET A 147 -4.17 -2.27 9.93
C MET A 147 -3.55 -3.16 8.86
N LEU A 148 -4.43 -3.90 8.18
CA LEU A 148 -4.18 -4.48 6.87
C LEU A 148 -4.91 -3.62 5.84
N LEU A 149 -4.15 -3.05 4.91
CA LEU A 149 -4.60 -2.12 3.89
C LEU A 149 -4.53 -2.79 2.51
N GLU A 150 -5.69 -3.04 1.94
CA GLU A 150 -5.88 -3.45 0.55
C GLU A 150 -5.88 -2.22 -0.34
N MET A 151 -4.87 -2.06 -1.19
CA MET A 151 -4.66 -0.92 -2.09
C MET A 151 -5.46 -1.01 -3.40
N GLY A 152 -6.55 -1.76 -3.41
CA GLY A 152 -7.30 -2.12 -4.63
C GLY A 152 -7.43 -3.64 -4.77
N PHE A 153 -7.66 -4.10 -5.99
CA PHE A 153 -7.63 -5.53 -6.33
C PHE A 153 -6.47 -5.85 -7.29
N ALA A 154 -5.65 -6.84 -6.96
CA ALA A 154 -4.62 -7.36 -7.87
C ALA A 154 -5.23 -8.05 -9.10
N THR A 155 -6.50 -8.46 -9.03
CA THR A 155 -7.26 -9.01 -10.17
C THR A 155 -7.92 -7.93 -11.03
N ASN A 156 -7.75 -6.64 -10.71
CA ASN A 156 -8.29 -5.52 -11.46
C ASN A 156 -7.15 -4.68 -12.07
N GLU A 157 -7.08 -4.65 -13.40
CA GLU A 157 -6.00 -3.97 -14.13
C GLU A 157 -5.93 -2.45 -13.87
N ALA A 158 -7.06 -1.77 -13.63
CA ALA A 158 -7.06 -0.35 -13.31
C ALA A 158 -6.40 -0.09 -11.95
N ASN A 159 -6.77 -0.84 -10.90
CA ASN A 159 -6.14 -0.71 -9.59
C ASN A 159 -4.63 -1.05 -9.61
N ARG A 160 -4.20 -2.03 -10.43
CA ARG A 160 -2.76 -2.32 -10.63
C ARG A 160 -1.98 -1.15 -11.24
N ARG A 161 -2.60 -0.43 -12.18
CA ARG A 161 -2.00 0.78 -12.77
C ARG A 161 -2.03 1.96 -11.80
N GLU A 162 -3.09 2.09 -11.02
CA GLU A 162 -3.26 3.17 -10.07
C GLU A 162 -2.26 3.11 -8.91
N ILE A 163 -2.02 1.92 -8.32
CA ILE A 163 -1.05 1.78 -7.20
C ILE A 163 0.38 2.16 -7.61
N THR A 164 0.73 1.99 -8.89
CA THR A 164 2.05 2.37 -9.43
C THR A 164 2.06 3.81 -9.96
N GLY A 165 1.03 4.21 -10.70
CA GLY A 165 0.92 5.53 -11.32
C GLY A 165 0.65 6.68 -10.35
N HIS A 166 0.07 6.38 -9.18
CA HIS A 166 -0.22 7.35 -8.11
C HIS A 166 0.53 7.02 -6.81
N ALA A 167 1.64 6.28 -6.88
CA ALA A 167 2.32 5.76 -5.70
C ALA A 167 2.68 6.85 -4.69
N GLN A 168 3.16 8.01 -5.16
CA GLN A 168 3.57 9.11 -4.29
C GLN A 168 2.36 9.77 -3.61
N GLU A 169 1.31 10.06 -4.37
CA GLU A 169 0.09 10.69 -3.88
C GLU A 169 -0.68 9.77 -2.92
N TYR A 170 -0.76 8.48 -3.23
CA TYR A 170 -1.32 7.47 -2.33
C TYR A 170 -0.47 7.31 -1.06
N ALA A 171 0.86 7.30 -1.16
CA ALA A 171 1.73 7.28 0.01
C ALA A 171 1.50 8.51 0.91
N GLN A 172 1.41 9.71 0.32
CA GLN A 172 1.10 10.94 1.04
C GLN A 172 -0.26 10.88 1.74
N ALA A 173 -1.29 10.34 1.06
CA ALA A 173 -2.62 10.14 1.67
C ALA A 173 -2.58 9.22 2.89
N VAL A 174 -1.85 8.10 2.80
CA VAL A 174 -1.66 7.16 3.91
C VAL A 174 -0.89 7.82 5.06
N VAL A 175 0.19 8.53 4.76
CA VAL A 175 1.01 9.25 5.75
C VAL A 175 0.19 10.33 6.47
N GLN A 176 -0.54 11.16 5.72
CA GLN A 176 -1.39 12.22 6.29
C GLN A 176 -2.44 11.65 7.26
N ALA A 177 -3.13 10.58 6.86
CA ALA A 177 -4.11 9.91 7.71
C ALA A 177 -3.46 9.33 8.98
N THR A 178 -2.24 8.77 8.85
CA THR A 178 -1.49 8.19 9.96
C THR A 178 -0.94 9.26 10.91
N CYS A 179 -0.43 10.38 10.41
CA CYS A 179 -0.06 11.53 11.25
C CYS A 179 -1.25 12.00 12.10
N LYS A 180 -2.42 12.19 11.47
CA LYS A 180 -3.65 12.56 12.18
C LYS A 180 -4.03 11.54 13.26
N PHE A 181 -3.93 10.25 12.97
CA PHE A 181 -4.21 9.19 13.94
C PHE A 181 -3.23 9.23 15.13
N LEU A 182 -1.95 9.47 14.87
CA LEU A 182 -0.90 9.52 15.88
C LEU A 182 -0.80 10.85 16.64
N GLY A 183 -1.59 11.85 16.25
CA GLY A 183 -1.53 13.22 16.79
C GLY A 183 -0.24 13.95 16.40
N GLU A 184 0.34 13.60 15.26
CA GLU A 184 1.55 14.22 14.71
C GLU A 184 1.18 15.25 13.63
N ASP A 185 2.03 16.26 13.48
CA ASP A 185 1.91 17.21 12.37
C ASP A 185 2.21 16.51 11.03
N TYR A 186 1.55 16.98 9.98
CA TYR A 186 1.80 16.56 8.61
C TYR A 186 2.27 17.76 7.79
N THR A 187 3.46 17.65 7.20
CA THR A 187 3.99 18.61 6.24
C THR A 187 3.78 18.06 4.84
N PRO A 188 2.92 18.67 4.01
CA PRO A 188 2.76 18.26 2.63
C PRO A 188 4.10 18.22 1.91
N GLN A 189 4.41 17.08 1.31
CA GLN A 189 5.60 16.95 0.47
C GLN A 189 5.23 17.51 -0.91
N GLU A 190 5.85 18.62 -1.32
CA GLU A 190 5.78 19.03 -2.72
C GLU A 190 6.23 17.86 -3.59
N GLY A 191 5.51 17.57 -4.67
CA GLY A 191 5.82 16.48 -5.59
C GLY A 191 7.20 16.72 -6.22
N LYS A 192 8.26 16.33 -5.53
CA LYS A 192 9.56 16.14 -6.15
C LYS A 192 9.40 14.92 -7.05
N PRO A 193 9.74 15.02 -8.35
CA PRO A 193 9.79 13.85 -9.21
C PRO A 193 10.54 12.75 -8.48
N ASN A 194 10.00 11.53 -8.52
CA ASN A 194 10.70 10.37 -7.99
C ASN A 194 12.15 10.41 -8.53
N PRO A 195 13.19 10.35 -7.68
CA PRO A 195 14.58 10.41 -8.15
C PRO A 195 14.91 9.26 -9.12
N ASP A 196 14.15 8.16 -9.08
CA ASP A 196 14.21 7.03 -10.00
C ASP A 196 13.26 7.17 -11.21
N THR A 197 12.33 8.15 -11.20
CA THR A 197 11.66 8.56 -12.44
C THR A 197 12.61 9.40 -13.27
N LYS A 198 13.17 8.76 -14.29
CA LYS A 198 13.85 9.47 -15.36
C LYS A 198 12.78 10.16 -16.22
N THR A 199 12.66 11.48 -16.11
CA THR A 199 12.00 12.26 -17.15
C THR A 199 12.81 12.08 -18.42
N ILE A 200 12.27 11.32 -19.38
CA ILE A 200 12.83 11.17 -20.71
C ILE A 200 12.03 12.05 -21.68
N SER A 201 12.74 12.68 -22.60
CA SER A 201 12.11 13.33 -23.75
C SER A 201 11.34 12.32 -24.60
N LEU A 202 10.35 12.78 -25.37
CA LEU A 202 9.69 11.93 -26.37
C LEU A 202 10.69 11.34 -27.38
N THR A 203 11.82 12.01 -27.61
CA THR A 203 12.93 11.52 -28.42
C THR A 203 13.61 10.31 -27.80
N GLU A 204 14.00 10.39 -26.52
CA GLU A 204 14.60 9.27 -25.78
C GLU A 204 13.64 8.08 -25.67
N LEU A 205 12.34 8.34 -25.43
CA LEU A 205 11.32 7.29 -25.46
C LEU A 205 11.24 6.62 -26.84
N GLY A 206 11.30 7.42 -27.92
CA GLY A 206 11.34 6.92 -29.29
C GLY A 206 12.57 6.03 -29.57
N GLU A 207 13.74 6.40 -29.07
CA GLU A 207 14.97 5.59 -29.19
C GLU A 207 14.85 4.26 -28.42
N MET A 208 14.32 4.31 -27.20
CA MET A 208 14.06 3.12 -26.39
C MET A 208 13.00 2.18 -26.98
N LEU A 209 12.09 2.68 -27.81
CA LEU A 209 11.08 1.86 -28.46
C LEU A 209 11.58 1.25 -29.78
N ARG A 210 12.54 1.90 -30.46
CA ARG A 210 13.18 1.38 -31.67
C ARG A 210 13.96 0.08 -31.44
N GLN A 211 14.58 -0.11 -30.27
CA GLN A 211 15.21 -1.40 -29.91
C GLN A 211 14.21 -2.57 -29.86
N TYR A 212 12.92 -2.28 -29.73
CA TYR A 212 11.83 -3.26 -29.76
C TYR A 212 11.05 -3.25 -31.08
N GLY A 213 11.56 -2.59 -32.12
CA GLY A 213 10.91 -2.55 -33.44
C GLY A 213 9.69 -1.64 -33.53
N VAL A 214 9.48 -0.74 -32.57
CA VAL A 214 8.39 0.25 -32.60
C VAL A 214 8.91 1.53 -33.24
N TYR A 215 8.40 1.86 -34.43
CA TYR A 215 8.86 3.01 -35.24
C TYR A 215 7.80 4.11 -35.40
N HIS A 216 6.53 3.80 -35.08
CA HIS A 216 5.42 4.73 -35.18
C HIS A 216 4.62 4.69 -33.87
N ILE A 217 4.51 5.85 -33.24
CA ILE A 217 3.72 6.05 -32.02
C ILE A 217 2.67 7.09 -32.36
N THR A 218 1.40 6.72 -32.27
CA THR A 218 0.27 7.65 -32.39
C THR A 218 -0.26 7.90 -30.99
N LEU A 219 -0.24 9.16 -30.55
CA LEU A 219 -0.93 9.54 -29.32
C LEU A 219 -2.42 9.66 -29.67
N GLY A 220 -3.23 8.76 -29.12
CA GLY A 220 -4.69 8.75 -29.24
C GLY A 220 -5.37 9.43 -28.07
#